data_AF-A0A2R7NWF1-F1
#
_entry.id   AF-A0A2R7NWF1-F1
#
_cell.length_a   1.000
_cell.length_b   1.000
_cell.length_c   1.000
_cell.angle_alpha   90.00
_cell.angle_beta   90.00
_cell.angle_gamma   90.00
#
_symmetry.space_group_name_H-M   'P 1'
#
loop_
_entity.id
_entity.type
_entity.pdbx_description
1 polymer ?
#
loop_
_entity_poly.entity_id
_entity_poly.type
_entity_poly.pdbx_seq_one_letter_code
_entity_poly.pdbx_strand_id
1 'polypeptide(L)'
;MDNFTLALLIAAACVFVAASMWRRNRSEKWNASYRCYQCGASLRGGSKTVRLRMSETGPAEVVDFCHRCARHRVLWGWLVTILVALTIALGWYVASQ
;
A
#
# COMPACT_ATOMS: atom_id res chain seq x y z
N MET A 1 -1.26 -23.39 20.73
CA MET A 1 -0.35 -22.26 20.48
C MET A 1 0.73 -22.29 21.53
N ASP A 2 1.91 -22.71 21.15
CA ASP A 2 3.13 -22.75 21.95
C ASP A 2 3.73 -21.35 22.14
N ASN A 3 4.37 -21.12 23.28
CA ASN A 3 5.00 -19.84 23.64
C ASN A 3 6.04 -19.39 22.60
N PHE A 4 6.65 -20.34 21.89
CA PHE A 4 7.61 -20.08 20.83
C PHE A 4 6.93 -19.49 19.58
N THR A 5 5.82 -20.07 19.13
CA THR A 5 4.99 -19.50 18.04
C THR A 5 4.47 -18.12 18.41
N LEU A 6 4.08 -17.90 19.67
CA LEU A 6 3.63 -16.58 20.13
C LEU A 6 4.75 -15.53 20.08
N ALA A 7 5.97 -15.89 20.51
CA ALA A 7 7.14 -15.02 20.41
C ALA A 7 7.52 -14.69 18.95
N LEU A 8 7.43 -15.66 18.05
CA LEU A 8 7.67 -15.45 16.61
C LEU A 8 6.66 -14.49 15.99
N LEU A 9 5.37 -14.61 16.34
CA LEU A 9 4.33 -13.70 15.85
C LEU A 9 4.57 -12.27 16.34
N ILE A 10 4.95 -12.08 17.60
CA ILE A 10 5.29 -10.77 18.15
C ILE A 10 6.50 -10.17 17.42
N ALA A 11 7.57 -10.96 17.23
CA ALA A 11 8.77 -10.51 16.52
C ALA A 11 8.43 -10.11 15.07
N ALA A 12 7.64 -10.92 14.36
CA ALA A 12 7.20 -10.61 13.01
C ALA A 12 6.36 -9.31 12.95
N ALA A 13 5.46 -9.11 13.92
CA ALA A 13 4.67 -7.89 14.02
C ALA A 13 5.56 -6.65 14.25
N CYS A 14 6.53 -6.74 15.17
CA CYS A 14 7.49 -5.65 15.42
C CYS A 14 8.31 -5.31 14.18
N VAL A 15 8.81 -6.31 13.46
CA VAL A 15 9.55 -6.13 12.20
C VAL A 15 8.65 -5.49 11.13
N PHE A 16 7.40 -5.92 11.02
CA PHE A 16 6.44 -5.34 10.08
C PHE A 16 6.17 -3.86 10.37
N VAL A 17 5.96 -3.50 11.64
CA VAL A 17 5.76 -2.11 12.07
C VAL A 17 7.01 -1.28 11.77
N ALA A 18 8.20 -1.73 12.16
CA ALA A 18 9.44 -1.02 11.87
C ALA A 18 9.66 -0.82 10.35
N ALA A 19 9.41 -1.84 9.54
CA ALA A 19 9.51 -1.76 8.08
C ALA A 19 8.46 -0.81 7.47
N SER A 20 7.26 -0.75 8.02
CA SER A 20 6.21 0.20 7.59
C SER A 20 6.60 1.65 7.89
N MET A 21 7.09 1.93 9.10
CA MET A 21 7.58 3.24 9.51
C MET A 21 8.75 3.72 8.65
N TRP A 22 9.72 2.84 8.40
CA TRP A 22 10.85 3.15 7.53
C TRP A 22 10.42 3.46 6.10
N ARG A 23 9.49 2.66 5.53
CA ARG A 23 8.94 2.90 4.19
C ARG A 23 8.19 4.24 4.12
N ARG A 24 7.43 4.58 5.16
CA ARG A 24 6.70 5.85 5.25
C ARG A 24 7.65 7.04 5.28
N ASN A 25 8.61 7.06 6.20
CA ASN A 25 9.58 8.14 6.33
C ASN A 25 10.38 8.34 5.02
N ARG A 26 10.74 7.24 4.35
CA ARG A 26 11.38 7.29 3.03
C ARG A 26 10.49 7.94 1.97
N SER A 27 9.20 7.64 1.97
CA SER A 27 8.21 8.17 1.01
C SER A 27 7.94 9.65 1.25
N GLU A 28 7.83 10.08 2.52
CA GLU A 28 7.71 11.49 2.90
C GLU A 28 8.92 12.32 2.45
N LYS A 29 10.14 11.78 2.61
CA LYS A 29 11.36 12.42 2.10
C LYS A 29 11.36 12.60 0.58
N TRP A 30 10.79 11.65 -0.16
CA TRP A 30 10.63 11.77 -1.61
C TRP A 30 9.58 12.81 -1.99
N ASN A 31 8.46 12.86 -1.26
CA ASN A 31 7.42 13.86 -1.45
C ASN A 31 7.98 15.28 -1.28
N ALA A 32 8.73 15.51 -0.20
CA ALA A 32 9.40 16.79 0.07
C ALA A 32 10.41 17.18 -1.03
N SER A 33 10.93 16.21 -1.79
CA SER A 33 11.88 16.42 -2.88
C SER A 33 11.22 16.56 -4.26
N TYR A 34 9.90 16.72 -4.34
CA TYR A 34 9.12 16.71 -5.60
C TYR A 34 9.37 15.46 -6.45
N ARG A 35 9.51 14.31 -5.78
CA ARG A 35 9.67 12.99 -6.39
C ARG A 35 8.43 12.16 -6.12
N CYS A 36 8.24 11.11 -6.92
CA CYS A 36 7.14 10.19 -6.73
C CYS A 36 7.15 9.58 -5.32
N TYR A 37 6.03 9.67 -4.62
CA TYR A 37 5.84 9.13 -3.26
C TYR A 37 6.18 7.63 -3.14
N GLN A 38 5.92 6.84 -4.20
CA GLN A 38 6.06 5.38 -4.12
C GLN A 38 7.40 4.82 -4.63
N CYS A 39 7.98 5.43 -5.67
CA CYS A 39 9.19 4.90 -6.30
C CYS A 39 10.39 5.86 -6.24
N GLY A 40 10.21 7.09 -5.77
CA GLY A 40 11.27 8.09 -5.72
C GLY A 40 11.74 8.62 -7.09
N ALA A 41 11.03 8.29 -8.18
CA ALA A 41 11.34 8.81 -9.51
C ALA A 41 11.17 10.33 -9.58
N SER A 42 12.06 11.02 -10.31
CA SER A 42 11.98 12.46 -10.52
C SER A 42 10.76 12.85 -11.33
N LEU A 43 9.98 13.81 -10.84
CA LEU A 43 8.78 14.31 -11.52
C LEU A 43 9.05 15.57 -12.37
N ARG A 44 10.32 16.02 -12.47
CA ARG A 44 10.72 17.12 -13.36
C ARG A 44 10.78 16.64 -14.81
N GLY A 45 10.21 17.42 -15.73
CA GLY A 45 10.34 17.22 -17.19
C GLY A 45 9.13 16.59 -17.89
N GLY A 46 7.94 17.18 -17.75
CA GLY A 46 6.77 16.83 -18.58
C GLY A 46 6.14 15.46 -18.33
N SER A 47 6.59 14.72 -17.31
CA SER A 47 5.96 13.46 -16.93
C SER A 47 4.60 13.73 -16.29
N LYS A 48 3.56 13.04 -16.77
CA LYS A 48 2.21 13.14 -16.21
C LYS A 48 2.26 12.76 -14.72
N THR A 49 2.05 13.74 -13.84
CA THR A 49 1.90 13.53 -12.41
C THR A 49 0.44 13.40 -12.06
N VAL A 50 0.14 12.54 -11.09
CA VAL A 50 -1.20 12.42 -10.53
C VAL A 50 -1.10 12.80 -9.07
N ARG A 51 -1.78 13.87 -8.68
CA ARG A 51 -1.96 14.25 -7.28
C ARG A 51 -3.05 13.37 -6.70
N LEU A 52 -2.69 12.57 -5.72
CA LEU A 52 -3.65 11.79 -4.95
C LEU A 52 -3.72 12.35 -3.55
N ARG A 53 -4.94 12.50 -3.04
CA ARG A 53 -5.16 12.74 -1.62
C ARG A 53 -5.03 11.41 -0.90
N MET A 54 -4.05 11.31 -0.03
CA MET A 54 -3.94 10.20 0.90
C MET A 54 -4.42 10.67 2.27
N SER A 55 -5.45 10.00 2.77
CA SER A 55 -5.91 10.14 4.14
C SER A 55 -5.81 8.77 4.77
N GLU A 56 -4.65 8.48 5.34
CA GLU A 56 -4.41 7.20 6.03
C GLU A 56 -4.53 7.39 7.55
N THR A 57 -4.14 8.55 8.09
CA THR A 57 -4.35 8.92 9.51
C THR A 57 -4.01 10.41 9.68
N GLY A 58 -5.01 11.29 9.61
CA GLY A 58 -4.83 12.75 9.76
C GLY A 58 -5.31 13.60 8.57
N PRO A 59 -4.96 14.90 8.54
CA PRO A 59 -5.37 15.82 7.48
C PRO A 59 -4.91 15.27 6.13
N ALA A 60 -5.79 15.34 5.13
CA ALA A 60 -5.52 14.78 3.81
C ALA A 60 -4.27 15.43 3.20
N GLU A 61 -3.18 14.67 3.12
CA GLU A 61 -1.96 15.12 2.47
C GLU A 61 -2.10 14.88 0.96
N VAL A 62 -1.83 15.93 0.19
CA VAL A 62 -1.75 15.83 -1.26
C VAL A 62 -0.34 15.38 -1.60
N VAL A 63 -0.23 14.16 -2.12
CA VAL A 63 1.05 13.55 -2.50
C VAL A 63 1.12 13.36 -4.01
N ASP A 64 2.31 13.55 -4.57
CA ASP A 64 2.53 13.41 -6.01
C ASP A 64 2.97 11.98 -6.38
N PHE A 65 2.24 11.38 -7.32
CA PHE A 65 2.56 10.07 -7.87
C PHE A 65 2.97 10.14 -9.34
N CYS A 66 3.84 9.20 -9.71
CA CYS A 66 4.15 8.91 -11.11
C CYS A 66 2.95 8.24 -11.79
N HIS A 67 2.66 8.54 -13.06
CA HIS A 67 1.53 7.94 -13.78
C HIS A 67 1.57 6.39 -13.79
N ARG A 68 2.76 5.80 -13.94
CA ARG A 68 2.95 4.34 -13.87
C ARG A 68 2.54 3.77 -12.51
N CYS A 69 2.88 4.47 -11.44
CA CYS A 69 2.60 4.11 -10.06
C CYS A 69 1.10 4.21 -9.76
N ALA A 70 0.48 5.30 -10.21
CA ALA A 70 -0.96 5.49 -10.10
C ALA A 70 -1.73 4.38 -10.83
N ARG A 71 -1.34 4.05 -12.07
CA ARG A 71 -1.96 2.95 -12.84
C ARG A 71 -1.79 1.60 -12.15
N HIS A 72 -0.60 1.33 -11.60
CA HIS A 72 -0.33 0.10 -10.86
C HIS A 72 -1.22 -0.05 -9.62
N ARG A 73 -1.46 1.04 -8.87
CA ARG A 73 -2.38 1.02 -7.72
C ARG A 73 -3.81 0.70 -8.11
N VAL A 74 -4.31 1.29 -9.21
CA VAL A 74 -5.67 1.01 -9.69
C VAL A 74 -5.79 -0.47 -10.06
N LEU A 75 -4.85 -1.02 -10.83
CA LEU A 75 -4.85 -2.44 -11.21
C LEU A 75 -4.83 -3.35 -9.98
N TRP A 76 -3.98 -3.06 -9.00
CA TRP A 76 -3.95 -3.81 -7.74
C TRP A 76 -5.27 -3.72 -6.98
N GLY A 77 -5.90 -2.55 -6.95
CA GLY A 77 -7.23 -2.38 -6.36
C GLY A 77 -8.26 -3.32 -6.98
N TRP A 78 -8.33 -3.35 -8.32
CA TRP A 78 -9.23 -4.24 -9.04
C TRP A 78 -8.93 -5.72 -8.76
N LEU A 79 -7.66 -6.12 -8.77
CA LEU A 79 -7.26 -7.49 -8.46
C LEU A 79 -7.70 -7.92 -7.05
N VAL A 80 -7.52 -7.06 -6.04
CA VAL A 80 -7.97 -7.35 -4.67
C VAL A 80 -9.48 -7.46 -4.61
N THR A 81 -10.24 -6.56 -5.26
CA THR A 81 -11.71 -6.66 -5.27
C THR A 81 -12.22 -7.94 -5.93
N ILE A 82 -11.62 -8.37 -7.04
CA ILE A 82 -11.98 -9.61 -7.72
C ILE A 82 -11.64 -10.81 -6.84
N LEU A 83 -10.47 -10.81 -6.21
CA LEU A 83 -10.06 -11.88 -5.30
C LEU A 83 -11.05 -12.02 -4.13
N VAL A 84 -11.45 -10.91 -3.50
CA VAL A 84 -12.44 -10.91 -2.41
C VAL A 84 -13.81 -11.39 -2.89
N ALA A 85 -14.25 -10.98 -4.07
CA ALA A 85 -15.51 -11.46 -4.64
C ALA A 85 -15.48 -12.97 -4.89
N LEU A 86 -14.35 -13.50 -5.40
CA LEU A 86 -14.16 -14.92 -5.64
C LEU A 86 -14.12 -15.73 -4.34
N THR A 87 -13.43 -15.26 -3.31
CA THR A 87 -13.40 -15.97 -2.01
C THR A 87 -14.77 -16.01 -1.36
N ILE A 88 -15.54 -14.92 -1.44
CA ILE A 88 -16.93 -14.89 -0.99
C ILE A 88 -17.75 -15.92 -1.79
N ALA A 89 -17.72 -15.86 -3.12
CA ALA A 89 -18.49 -16.77 -3.99
C ALA A 89 -18.15 -18.25 -3.73
N LEU A 90 -16.86 -18.58 -3.56
CA LEU A 90 -16.41 -19.92 -3.19
C LEU A 90 -16.93 -20.34 -1.81
N GLY A 91 -16.92 -19.43 -0.82
CA GLY A 91 -17.49 -19.67 0.50
C GLY A 91 -18.99 -19.99 0.44
N TRP A 92 -19.76 -19.24 -0.34
CA TRP A 92 -21.19 -19.52 -0.58
C TRP A 92 -21.39 -20.88 -1.24
N TYR A 93 -20.60 -21.20 -2.27
CA TYR A 93 -20.70 -22.48 -2.98
C TYR A 93 -20.43 -23.67 -2.06
N VAL A 94 -19.37 -23.61 -1.24
CA VAL A 94 -19.04 -24.67 -0.28
C VAL A 94 -20.12 -24.81 0.80
N ALA A 95 -20.71 -23.71 1.26
CA ALA A 95 -21.79 -23.74 2.25
C ALA A 95 -23.13 -24.25 1.69
N SER A 96 -23.30 -24.26 0.37
CA SER A 96 -24.51 -24.74 -0.31
C SER A 96 -24.48 -26.24 -0.68
N GLN A 97 -23.33 -26.90 -0.49
CA GLN A 97 -23.18 -28.36 -0.59
C GLN A 97 -23.41 -29.02 0.77
#